data_AF-A0A357FY18-F1
#
_entry.id   AF-A0A357FY18-F1
#
_cell.length_a   1.000
_cell.length_b   1.000
_cell.length_c   1.000
_cell.angle_alpha   90.00
_cell.angle_beta   90.00
_cell.angle_gamma   90.00
#
_symmetry.space_group_name_H-M   'P 1'
#
loop_
_entity.id
_entity.type
_entity.pdbx_description
1 polymer ?
#
loop_
_entity_poly.entity_id
_entity_poly.type
_entity_poly.pdbx_seq_one_letter_code
_entity_poly.pdbx_strand_id
1 'polypeptide(L)'
;MTLTQGFKFILPAFESGTVWLAGAGPGDPGLLTLLAAKGLQEADVVMYDALVNDDILDIANPAASLEYVGKRAGVKSLKQPEITARMVAHARAGKKVLRLKGGDPFIFGRGGEESIELARAGIGFRIIPGVTAGIGGLAYAGIPATHRDINNVVSFVTGRDATGNLPVNIDWESLAAASPVIVFYMALKTMP
;
A
#
# COMPACT_ATOMS: atom_id res chain seq x y z
N MET A 1 22.52 -10.01 -8.18
CA MET A 1 23.18 -8.83 -7.59
C MET A 1 22.30 -8.40 -6.41
N THR A 2 22.78 -8.48 -5.17
CA THR A 2 21.97 -8.07 -4.01
C THR A 2 21.76 -6.55 -4.05
N LEU A 3 20.54 -6.07 -3.77
CA LEU A 3 20.13 -4.65 -3.79
C LEU A 3 21.05 -3.71 -2.98
N THR A 4 21.91 -4.25 -2.12
CA THR A 4 22.83 -3.50 -1.25
C THR A 4 24.22 -3.29 -1.83
N GLN A 5 24.57 -3.88 -2.98
CA GLN A 5 25.89 -3.66 -3.58
C GLN A 5 26.03 -2.20 -4.03
N GLY A 6 26.87 -1.44 -3.32
CA GLY A 6 27.20 -0.05 -3.65
C GLY A 6 26.66 1.01 -2.68
N PHE A 7 25.75 0.65 -1.76
CA PHE A 7 25.25 1.59 -0.74
C PHE A 7 26.14 1.57 0.51
N LYS A 8 26.44 2.76 1.05
CA LYS A 8 27.23 2.91 2.30
C LYS A 8 26.40 2.77 3.59
N PHE A 9 25.16 2.30 3.48
CA PHE A 9 24.24 2.12 4.62
C PHE A 9 23.70 0.70 4.65
N ILE A 10 23.35 0.25 5.86
CA ILE A 10 22.79 -1.08 6.09
C ILE A 10 21.26 -0.95 6.14
N LEU A 11 20.57 -1.77 5.35
CA LEU A 11 19.12 -1.89 5.43
C LEU A 11 18.73 -2.78 6.64
N PRO A 12 17.64 -2.45 7.36
CA PRO A 12 17.17 -3.25 8.49
C PRO A 12 16.88 -4.68 8.07
N ALA A 13 17.21 -5.64 8.93
CA ALA A 13 16.92 -7.04 8.69
C ALA A 13 15.40 -7.31 8.64
N PHE A 14 15.00 -8.21 7.74
CA PHE A 14 13.66 -8.76 7.73
C PHE A 14 13.65 -10.01 8.61
N GLU A 15 13.25 -9.83 9.87
CA GLU A 15 13.28 -10.87 10.90
C GLU A 15 12.20 -11.93 10.70
N SER A 16 12.52 -13.19 10.99
CA SER A 16 11.56 -14.29 11.00
C SER A 16 10.42 -14.03 11.99
N GLY A 17 9.21 -14.40 11.61
CA GLY A 17 8.01 -14.20 12.42
C GLY A 17 7.54 -12.75 12.52
N THR A 18 8.01 -11.89 11.62
CA THR A 18 7.56 -10.49 11.51
C THR A 18 6.85 -10.21 10.20
N VAL A 19 6.07 -9.12 10.20
CA VAL A 19 5.30 -8.67 9.03
C VAL A 19 5.82 -7.32 8.55
N TRP A 20 6.09 -7.19 7.25
CA TRP A 20 6.32 -5.90 6.61
C TRP A 20 5.08 -5.52 5.80
N LEU A 21 4.46 -4.36 6.11
CA LEU A 21 3.39 -3.77 5.31
C LEU A 21 4.02 -2.75 4.37
N ALA A 22 4.14 -3.09 3.10
CA ALA A 22 4.91 -2.32 2.13
C ALA A 22 4.05 -1.76 1.01
N GLY A 23 4.32 -0.51 0.65
CA GLY A 23 3.77 0.12 -0.54
C GLY A 23 4.53 -0.31 -1.79
N ALA A 24 3.80 -0.79 -2.80
CA ALA A 24 4.32 -1.17 -4.10
C ALA A 24 4.50 0.02 -5.05
N GLY A 25 4.01 1.22 -4.67
CA GLY A 25 3.95 2.34 -5.60
C GLY A 25 2.73 2.26 -6.53
N PRO A 26 2.59 3.21 -7.48
CA PRO A 26 1.42 3.29 -8.36
C PRO A 26 1.45 2.33 -9.56
N GLY A 27 2.52 1.53 -9.75
CA GLY A 27 2.58 0.48 -10.76
C GLY A 27 3.98 0.24 -11.34
N ASP A 28 4.74 1.32 -11.61
CA ASP A 28 6.11 1.24 -12.14
C ASP A 28 7.07 0.63 -11.09
N PRO A 29 7.76 -0.49 -11.37
CA PRO A 29 8.74 -1.09 -10.46
C PRO A 29 9.87 -0.13 -10.05
N GLY A 30 10.21 0.85 -10.88
CA GLY A 30 11.19 1.89 -10.57
C GLY A 30 10.79 2.80 -9.41
N LEU A 31 9.52 2.80 -9.01
CA LEU A 31 8.99 3.55 -7.86
C LEU A 31 8.97 2.74 -6.56
N LEU A 32 9.45 1.50 -6.57
CA LEU A 32 9.66 0.74 -5.34
C LEU A 32 10.72 1.40 -4.47
N THR A 33 10.46 1.47 -3.17
CA THR A 33 11.49 1.86 -2.21
C THR A 33 12.50 0.72 -2.03
N LEU A 34 13.73 1.05 -1.63
CA LEU A 34 14.77 0.05 -1.36
C LEU A 34 14.32 -1.00 -0.33
N LEU A 35 13.50 -0.61 0.65
CA LEU A 35 12.95 -1.52 1.64
C LEU A 35 11.85 -2.43 1.07
N ALA A 36 11.00 -1.92 0.17
CA ALA A 36 9.98 -2.73 -0.48
C ALA A 36 10.63 -3.80 -1.38
N ALA A 37 11.62 -3.40 -2.18
CA ALA A 37 12.38 -4.31 -3.03
C ALA A 37 13.16 -5.35 -2.20
N LYS A 38 13.78 -4.96 -1.08
CA LYS A 38 14.39 -5.90 -0.13
C LYS A 38 13.36 -6.86 0.47
N GLY A 39 12.19 -6.35 0.87
CA GLY A 39 11.10 -7.16 1.39
C GLY A 39 10.65 -8.23 0.39
N LEU A 40 10.50 -7.86 -0.88
CA LEU A 40 10.18 -8.79 -1.97
C LEU A 40 11.23 -9.91 -2.10
N GLN A 41 12.51 -9.56 -2.07
CA GLN A 41 13.62 -10.51 -2.23
C GLN A 41 13.87 -11.42 -1.02
N GLU A 42 13.37 -11.06 0.17
CA GLU A 42 13.65 -11.79 1.42
C GLU A 42 12.43 -12.45 2.05
N ALA A 43 11.23 -12.12 1.61
CA ALA A 43 10.00 -12.71 2.15
C ALA A 43 9.95 -14.23 1.89
N ASP A 44 9.35 -14.95 2.84
CA ASP A 44 8.92 -16.33 2.64
C ASP A 44 7.51 -16.38 2.06
N VAL A 45 6.68 -15.38 2.38
CA VAL A 45 5.29 -15.25 1.93
C VAL A 45 5.03 -13.80 1.52
N VAL A 46 4.55 -13.59 0.29
CA VAL A 46 4.14 -12.28 -0.22
C VAL A 46 2.63 -12.29 -0.41
N MET A 47 1.93 -11.53 0.44
CA MET A 47 0.48 -11.34 0.36
C MET A 47 0.17 -10.03 -0.34
N TYR A 48 -0.39 -10.08 -1.56
CA TYR A 48 -0.55 -8.90 -2.43
C TYR A 48 -2.01 -8.64 -2.84
N ASP A 49 -2.34 -7.38 -3.09
CA ASP A 49 -3.68 -6.97 -3.55
C ASP A 49 -3.79 -6.87 -5.08
N ALA A 50 -4.98 -6.50 -5.57
CA ALA A 50 -5.31 -6.44 -6.99
C ALA A 50 -4.58 -5.35 -7.77
N LEU A 51 -3.95 -4.38 -7.10
CA LEU A 51 -3.34 -3.22 -7.75
C LEU A 51 -1.84 -3.37 -7.96
N VAL A 52 -1.24 -4.47 -7.49
CA VAL A 52 0.18 -4.77 -7.69
C VAL A 52 0.37 -5.39 -9.07
N ASN A 53 1.27 -4.82 -9.87
CA ASN A 53 1.62 -5.30 -11.20
C ASN A 53 2.50 -6.56 -11.14
N ASP A 54 2.39 -7.43 -12.15
CA ASP A 54 3.18 -8.65 -12.28
C ASP A 54 4.70 -8.35 -12.33
N ASP A 55 5.10 -7.27 -13.00
CA ASP A 55 6.52 -6.83 -13.05
C ASP A 55 7.13 -6.57 -11.65
N ILE A 56 6.31 -6.18 -10.67
CA ILE A 56 6.75 -6.01 -9.28
C ILE A 56 6.86 -7.37 -8.58
N LEU A 57 5.94 -8.29 -8.87
CA LEU A 57 5.94 -9.63 -8.30
C LEU A 57 7.11 -10.48 -8.82
N ASP A 58 7.59 -10.21 -10.04
CA ASP A 58 8.77 -10.87 -10.62
C ASP A 58 10.08 -10.57 -9.85
N ILE A 59 10.10 -9.53 -9.01
CA ILE A 59 11.23 -9.20 -8.13
C ILE A 59 11.24 -10.10 -6.88
N ALA A 60 10.10 -10.73 -6.55
CA ALA A 60 9.97 -11.54 -5.36
C ALA A 60 10.98 -12.70 -5.34
N ASN A 61 11.37 -13.09 -4.14
CA ASN A 61 12.12 -14.33 -3.92
C ASN A 61 11.42 -15.48 -4.67
N PRO A 62 12.11 -16.18 -5.60
CA PRO A 62 11.50 -17.29 -6.36
C PRO A 62 11.01 -18.44 -5.49
N ALA A 63 11.51 -18.57 -4.26
CA ALA A 63 11.06 -19.56 -3.28
C ALA A 63 9.89 -19.07 -2.40
N ALA A 64 9.46 -17.82 -2.51
CA ALA A 64 8.35 -17.29 -1.73
C ALA A 64 7.00 -17.83 -2.21
N SER A 65 6.09 -18.04 -1.27
CA SER A 65 4.67 -18.26 -1.57
C SER A 65 4.03 -16.92 -1.95
N LEU A 66 3.49 -16.82 -3.16
CA LEU A 66 2.72 -15.65 -3.60
C LEU A 66 1.23 -15.87 -3.33
N GLU A 67 0.65 -15.06 -2.45
CA GLU A 67 -0.73 -15.17 -2.03
C GLU A 67 -1.55 -13.94 -2.44
N TYR A 68 -2.41 -14.13 -3.42
CA TYR A 68 -3.35 -13.09 -3.83
C TYR A 68 -4.47 -12.93 -2.78
N VAL A 69 -4.63 -11.72 -2.25
CA VAL A 69 -5.66 -11.37 -1.25
C VAL A 69 -6.60 -10.23 -1.70
N GLY A 70 -6.52 -9.82 -2.96
CA GLY A 70 -7.32 -8.75 -3.54
C GLY A 70 -8.76 -9.15 -3.95
N LYS A 71 -9.56 -8.14 -4.32
CA LYS A 71 -10.88 -8.29 -4.92
C LYS A 71 -10.74 -8.49 -6.44
N ARG A 72 -10.82 -9.72 -6.94
CA ARG A 72 -11.01 -9.95 -8.39
C ARG A 72 -12.49 -9.80 -8.72
N ALA A 73 -12.85 -9.10 -9.80
CA ALA A 73 -14.23 -8.98 -10.23
C ALA A 73 -14.86 -10.38 -10.40
N GLY A 74 -15.95 -10.65 -9.68
CA GLY A 74 -16.67 -11.94 -9.72
C GLY A 74 -16.27 -12.98 -8.66
N VAL A 75 -15.23 -12.76 -7.85
CA VAL A 75 -14.81 -13.71 -6.79
C VAL A 75 -15.06 -13.11 -5.40
N LYS A 76 -15.60 -13.93 -4.48
CA LYS A 76 -15.84 -13.53 -3.08
C LYS A 76 -14.50 -13.26 -2.39
N SER A 77 -14.17 -11.99 -2.24
CA SER A 77 -12.94 -11.53 -1.59
C SER A 77 -12.89 -11.94 -0.12
N LEU A 78 -11.68 -12.22 0.35
CA LEU A 78 -11.41 -12.31 1.77
C LEU A 78 -11.78 -10.98 2.44
N LYS A 79 -12.38 -11.07 3.62
CA LYS A 79 -12.61 -9.89 4.46
C LYS A 79 -11.28 -9.47 5.09
N GLN A 80 -11.15 -8.19 5.43
CA GLN A 80 -9.92 -7.67 6.05
C GLN A 80 -9.45 -8.47 7.28
N PRO A 81 -10.34 -8.90 8.21
CA PRO A 81 -9.93 -9.73 9.34
C PRO A 81 -9.34 -11.09 8.92
N GLU A 82 -9.79 -11.66 7.81
CA GLU A 82 -9.28 -12.94 7.29
C GLU A 82 -7.87 -12.77 6.70
N ILE A 83 -7.62 -11.65 6.00
CA ILE A 83 -6.29 -11.30 5.50
C ILE A 83 -5.32 -11.16 6.68
N THR A 84 -5.72 -10.42 7.72
CA THR A 84 -4.86 -10.25 8.90
C THR A 84 -4.66 -11.54 9.67
N ALA A 85 -5.69 -12.38 9.83
CA ALA A 85 -5.56 -13.68 10.47
C ALA A 85 -4.54 -14.58 9.76
N ARG A 86 -4.51 -14.56 8.41
CA ARG A 86 -3.49 -15.27 7.63
C ARG A 86 -2.09 -14.70 7.86
N MET A 87 -1.91 -13.38 7.84
CA MET A 87 -0.61 -12.76 8.17
C MET A 87 -0.11 -13.21 9.54
N VAL A 88 -0.98 -13.19 10.56
CA VAL A 88 -0.66 -13.64 11.91
C VAL A 88 -0.29 -15.12 11.93
N ALA A 89 -1.01 -15.98 11.20
CA ALA A 89 -0.70 -17.41 11.12
C ALA A 89 0.69 -17.67 10.52
N HIS A 90 1.03 -17.02 9.40
CA HIS A 90 2.36 -17.16 8.80
C HIS A 90 3.47 -16.63 9.71
N ALA A 91 3.26 -15.48 10.34
CA ALA A 91 4.22 -14.91 11.28
C ALA A 91 4.44 -15.84 12.48
N ARG A 92 3.39 -16.43 13.05
CA ARG A 92 3.50 -17.43 14.15
C ARG A 92 4.22 -18.71 13.71
N ALA A 93 4.16 -19.05 12.44
CA ALA A 93 4.94 -20.14 11.85
C ALA A 93 6.41 -19.74 11.56
N GLY A 94 6.87 -18.57 12.03
CA GLY A 94 8.24 -18.10 11.88
C GLY A 94 8.57 -17.53 10.50
N LYS A 95 7.56 -17.29 9.64
CA LYS A 95 7.78 -16.77 8.28
C LYS A 95 8.02 -15.27 8.28
N LYS A 96 8.82 -14.80 7.32
CA LYS A 96 8.95 -13.40 6.93
C LYS A 96 7.80 -13.05 5.99
N VAL A 97 6.83 -12.28 6.48
CA VAL A 97 5.58 -12.03 5.75
C VAL A 97 5.59 -10.63 5.17
N LEU A 98 5.57 -10.51 3.84
CA LEU A 98 5.41 -9.23 3.16
C LEU A 98 3.94 -9.03 2.77
N ARG A 99 3.26 -8.08 3.41
CA ARG A 99 1.96 -7.57 2.95
C ARG A 99 2.21 -6.43 1.97
N LEU A 100 2.17 -6.75 0.68
CA LEU A 100 2.40 -5.80 -0.39
C LEU A 100 1.10 -5.14 -0.83
N LYS A 101 1.07 -3.81 -0.86
CA LYS A 101 -0.14 -3.01 -1.10
C LYS A 101 0.10 -2.02 -2.22
N GLY A 102 -0.88 -1.84 -3.12
CA GLY A 102 -0.78 -0.80 -4.15
C GLY A 102 -0.63 0.60 -3.55
N GLY A 103 0.22 1.43 -4.13
CA GLY A 103 0.49 2.79 -3.64
C GLY A 103 1.23 2.79 -2.30
N ASP A 104 0.62 3.43 -1.30
CA ASP A 104 1.11 3.53 0.07
C ASP A 104 0.19 2.78 1.05
N PRO A 105 0.72 2.03 2.05
CA PRO A 105 -0.11 1.28 2.99
C PRO A 105 -1.15 2.12 3.76
N PHE A 106 -0.85 3.40 4.01
CA PHE A 106 -1.63 4.29 4.87
C PHE A 106 -2.46 5.33 4.10
N ILE A 107 -2.31 5.44 2.77
CA ILE A 107 -3.20 6.27 1.94
C ILE A 107 -4.33 5.41 1.37
N PHE A 108 -5.47 5.41 2.05
CA PHE A 108 -6.68 4.64 1.70
C PHE A 108 -6.45 3.12 1.50
N GLY A 109 -5.31 2.60 1.95
CA GLY A 109 -4.91 1.21 1.79
C GLY A 109 -5.37 0.28 2.92
N ARG A 110 -5.94 0.80 4.01
CA ARG A 110 -6.31 0.04 5.23
C ARG A 110 -5.14 -0.56 6.00
N GLY A 111 -3.90 -0.11 5.74
CA GLY A 111 -2.73 -0.55 6.50
C GLY A 111 -2.85 -0.25 8.00
N GLY A 112 -3.57 0.82 8.37
CA GLY A 112 -3.85 1.15 9.77
C GLY A 112 -4.63 0.03 10.49
N GLU A 113 -5.71 -0.45 9.89
CA GLU A 113 -6.51 -1.57 10.44
C GLU A 113 -5.65 -2.84 10.56
N GLU A 114 -4.90 -3.18 9.52
CA GLU A 114 -3.99 -4.33 9.52
C GLU A 114 -2.94 -4.22 10.63
N SER A 115 -2.35 -3.03 10.83
CA SER A 115 -1.33 -2.80 11.85
C SER A 115 -1.85 -2.91 13.29
N ILE A 116 -3.08 -2.45 13.55
CA ILE A 116 -3.72 -2.56 14.87
C ILE A 116 -3.94 -4.03 15.24
N GLU A 117 -4.42 -4.82 14.29
CA GLU A 117 -4.68 -6.24 14.52
C GLU A 117 -3.38 -7.05 14.70
N LEU A 118 -2.31 -6.71 13.96
CA LEU A 118 -0.98 -7.30 14.18
C LEU A 118 -0.44 -6.97 15.58
N ALA A 119 -0.59 -5.72 16.02
CA ALA A 119 -0.21 -5.30 17.37
C ALA A 119 -1.01 -6.08 18.43
N ARG A 120 -2.34 -6.20 18.27
CA ARG A 120 -3.21 -6.98 19.16
C ARG A 120 -2.82 -8.46 19.22
N ALA A 121 -2.35 -9.02 18.12
CA ALA A 121 -1.90 -10.40 18.03
C ALA A 121 -0.48 -10.65 18.56
N GLY A 122 0.23 -9.59 18.99
CA GLY A 122 1.61 -9.66 19.46
C GLY A 122 2.64 -9.90 18.35
N ILE A 123 2.31 -9.56 17.10
CA ILE A 123 3.21 -9.74 15.95
C ILE A 123 4.01 -8.47 15.70
N GLY A 124 5.34 -8.58 15.69
CA GLY A 124 6.22 -7.49 15.30
C GLY A 124 6.01 -7.12 13.83
N PHE A 125 5.88 -5.82 13.54
CA PHE A 125 5.69 -5.36 12.16
C PHE A 125 6.44 -4.06 11.84
N ARG A 126 6.63 -3.83 10.55
CA ARG A 126 7.20 -2.59 9.98
C ARG A 126 6.29 -2.04 8.90
N ILE A 127 6.08 -0.74 8.92
CA ILE A 127 5.47 -0.01 7.79
C ILE A 127 6.59 0.45 6.87
N ILE A 128 6.46 0.12 5.58
CA ILE A 128 7.33 0.60 4.52
C ILE A 128 6.48 1.50 3.62
N PRO A 129 6.69 2.82 3.69
CA PRO A 129 5.97 3.76 2.83
C PRO A 129 6.18 3.46 1.35
N GLY A 130 5.19 3.79 0.54
CA GLY A 130 5.25 3.71 -0.91
C GLY A 130 4.91 5.04 -1.57
N VAL A 131 5.24 5.17 -2.86
CA VAL A 131 4.80 6.31 -3.65
C VAL A 131 3.28 6.19 -3.88
N THR A 132 2.49 7.13 -3.35
CA THR A 132 1.04 7.09 -3.54
C THR A 132 0.63 7.56 -4.94
N ALA A 133 -0.47 7.01 -5.48
CA ALA A 133 -0.96 7.33 -6.82
C ALA A 133 -1.33 8.82 -6.99
N GLY A 134 -1.87 9.46 -5.94
CA GLY A 134 -2.21 10.88 -5.98
C GLY A 134 -1.02 11.84 -5.98
N ILE A 135 0.22 11.34 -5.92
CA ILE A 135 1.44 12.15 -6.09
C ILE A 135 2.24 11.59 -7.26
N GLY A 136 2.68 10.34 -7.18
CA GLY A 136 3.51 9.73 -8.22
C GLY A 136 2.76 9.57 -9.54
N GLY A 137 1.50 9.14 -9.49
CA GLY A 137 0.67 9.02 -10.70
C GLY A 137 0.42 10.36 -11.37
N LEU A 138 0.14 11.41 -10.59
CA LEU A 138 -0.02 12.77 -11.12
C LEU A 138 1.29 13.30 -11.74
N ALA A 139 2.44 13.06 -11.10
CA ALA A 139 3.73 13.47 -11.62
C ALA A 139 4.03 12.83 -12.98
N TYR A 140 3.70 11.54 -13.17
CA TYR A 140 3.86 10.85 -14.46
C TYR A 140 2.90 11.38 -15.54
N ALA A 141 1.81 12.03 -15.15
CA ALA A 141 0.91 12.76 -16.05
C ALA A 141 1.33 14.23 -16.27
N GLY A 142 2.43 14.70 -15.68
CA GLY A 142 2.88 16.09 -15.77
C GLY A 142 2.08 17.07 -14.90
N ILE A 143 1.33 16.57 -13.91
CA ILE A 143 0.46 17.38 -13.05
C ILE A 143 1.08 17.43 -11.64
N PRO A 144 1.64 18.56 -11.18
CA PRO A 144 2.12 18.66 -9.81
C PRO A 144 0.95 18.81 -8.84
N ALA A 145 0.98 18.10 -7.71
CA ALA A 145 -0.05 18.24 -6.66
C ALA A 145 -0.02 19.61 -5.95
N THR A 146 1.12 20.30 -6.03
CA THR A 146 1.29 21.66 -5.49
C THR A 146 2.05 22.53 -6.46
N HIS A 147 1.68 23.81 -6.50
CA HIS A 147 2.46 24.85 -7.16
C HIS A 147 2.36 26.14 -6.34
N ARG A 148 3.49 26.84 -6.15
CA ARG A 148 3.58 27.98 -5.22
C ARG A 148 2.57 29.10 -5.49
N ASP A 149 2.22 29.29 -6.76
CA ASP A 149 1.28 30.33 -7.20
C ASP A 149 -0.17 29.83 -7.35
N ILE A 150 -0.42 28.53 -7.11
CA ILE A 150 -1.74 27.90 -7.26
C ILE A 150 -2.32 27.53 -5.90
N ASN A 151 -1.57 26.82 -5.07
CA ASN A 151 -2.09 26.27 -3.82
C ASN A 151 -1.00 26.09 -2.75
N ASN A 152 -1.40 26.31 -1.49
CA ASN A 152 -0.62 25.96 -0.30
C ASN A 152 -1.24 24.77 0.46
N VAL A 153 -2.34 24.23 -0.07
CA VAL A 153 -3.13 23.13 0.51
C VAL A 153 -3.44 22.15 -0.60
N VAL A 154 -3.30 20.85 -0.30
CA VAL A 154 -3.79 19.76 -1.13
C VAL A 154 -4.58 18.80 -0.25
N SER A 155 -5.75 18.39 -0.72
CA SER A 155 -6.59 17.43 -0.01
C SER A 155 -6.70 16.13 -0.79
N PHE A 156 -6.39 15.02 -0.12
CA PHE A 156 -6.62 13.67 -0.66
C PHE A 156 -7.92 13.13 -0.09
N VAL A 157 -8.81 12.67 -0.98
CA VAL A 157 -10.17 12.26 -0.61
C VAL A 157 -10.50 10.91 -1.26
N THR A 158 -11.19 10.05 -0.54
CA THR A 158 -11.77 8.84 -1.12
C THR A 158 -13.20 9.11 -1.60
N GLY A 159 -13.52 8.70 -2.82
CA GLY A 159 -14.88 8.68 -3.35
C GLY A 159 -15.70 7.48 -2.86
N ARG A 160 -15.11 6.59 -2.05
CA ARG A 160 -15.77 5.41 -1.49
C ARG A 160 -15.45 5.20 -0.02
N ASP A 161 -16.48 4.96 0.78
CA ASP A 161 -16.36 4.47 2.14
C ASP A 161 -16.24 2.93 2.18
N ALA A 162 -16.25 2.36 3.40
CA ALA A 162 -16.22 0.91 3.61
C ALA A 162 -17.44 0.17 3.01
N THR A 163 -18.56 0.85 2.80
CA THR A 163 -19.78 0.32 2.18
C THR A 163 -19.75 0.41 0.64
N GLY A 164 -18.78 1.15 0.08
CA GLY A 164 -18.61 1.38 -1.34
C GLY A 164 -19.44 2.54 -1.89
N ASN A 165 -20.08 3.32 -1.01
CA ASN A 165 -20.83 4.53 -1.31
C ASN A 165 -19.96 5.77 -1.08
N LEU A 166 -20.43 6.95 -1.52
CA LEU A 166 -19.77 8.21 -1.17
C LEU A 166 -19.70 8.36 0.36
N PRO A 167 -18.55 8.79 0.92
CA PRO A 167 -18.47 9.04 2.35
C PRO A 167 -19.47 10.11 2.78
N VAL A 168 -20.35 9.74 3.71
CA VAL A 168 -21.42 10.61 4.23
C VAL A 168 -20.93 11.68 5.20
N ASN A 169 -19.69 11.55 5.67
CA ASN A 169 -19.09 12.39 6.72
C ASN A 169 -18.10 13.43 6.18
N ILE A 170 -18.10 13.68 4.86
CA ILE A 170 -17.30 14.74 4.25
C ILE A 170 -18.19 15.98 4.08
N ASP A 171 -17.79 17.08 4.71
CA ASP A 171 -18.33 18.40 4.41
C ASP A 171 -17.72 18.92 3.10
N TRP A 172 -18.48 18.72 2.01
CA TRP A 172 -18.05 19.05 0.65
C TRP A 172 -17.92 20.56 0.42
N GLU A 173 -18.77 21.37 1.05
CA GLU A 173 -18.73 22.82 0.90
C GLU A 173 -17.46 23.38 1.55
N SER A 174 -17.17 22.97 2.78
CA SER A 174 -15.94 23.36 3.46
C SER A 174 -14.69 22.87 2.74
N LEU A 175 -14.70 21.64 2.22
CA LEU A 175 -13.57 21.09 1.46
C LEU A 175 -13.31 21.90 0.17
N ALA A 176 -14.37 22.22 -0.58
CA ALA A 176 -14.26 22.99 -1.81
C ALA A 176 -13.76 24.43 -1.55
N ALA A 177 -14.18 25.03 -0.43
CA ALA A 177 -13.72 26.36 -0.04
C ALA A 177 -12.26 26.39 0.43
N ALA A 178 -11.80 25.33 1.11
CA ALA A 178 -10.48 25.30 1.76
C ALA A 178 -9.34 24.79 0.87
N SER A 179 -9.64 23.97 -0.15
CA SER A 179 -8.63 23.23 -0.89
C SER A 179 -8.68 23.51 -2.41
N PRO A 180 -7.82 24.39 -2.94
CA PRO A 180 -7.77 24.69 -4.37
C PRO A 180 -7.43 23.46 -5.23
N VAL A 181 -6.76 22.46 -4.64
CA VAL A 181 -6.44 21.19 -5.31
C VAL A 181 -6.97 20.03 -4.48
N ILE A 182 -7.87 19.25 -5.07
CA ILE A 182 -8.46 18.04 -4.46
C ILE A 182 -8.12 16.84 -5.34
N VAL A 183 -7.50 15.83 -4.73
CA VAL A 183 -7.11 14.59 -5.40
C VAL A 183 -8.03 13.46 -4.92
N PHE A 184 -8.84 12.94 -5.83
CA PHE A 184 -9.82 11.91 -5.54
C PHE A 184 -9.28 10.50 -5.83
N TYR A 185 -9.41 9.59 -4.86
CA TYR A 185 -9.20 8.16 -5.01
C TYR A 185 -10.54 7.44 -5.14
N MET A 186 -10.59 6.34 -5.89
CA MET A 186 -11.75 5.44 -5.97
C MET A 186 -13.08 6.12 -6.39
N ALA A 187 -13.02 7.29 -7.04
CA ALA A 187 -14.19 8.13 -7.31
C ALA A 187 -14.86 7.90 -8.68
N LEU A 188 -14.25 7.12 -9.59
CA LEU A 188 -14.73 6.95 -10.97
C LEU A 188 -16.20 6.51 -11.11
N LYS A 189 -16.73 5.77 -10.14
CA LYS A 189 -18.12 5.24 -10.17
C LYS A 189 -19.10 6.06 -9.32
N THR A 190 -18.59 7.06 -8.61
CA THR A 190 -19.37 7.88 -7.67
C THR A 190 -19.29 9.36 -8.00
N MET A 191 -18.43 9.74 -8.95
CA MET A 191 -18.49 11.03 -9.62
C MET A 191 -19.73 11.08 -10.53
N PRO A 192 -20.40 12.25 -10.60
CA PRO A 192 -21.54 12.47 -11.48
C PRO A 192 -21.18 12.31 -12.96
#